data_AF-A0A9X2F1X6-F1
#
_entry.id   AF-A0A9X2F1X6-F1
#
_cell.length_a   1.000
_cell.length_b   1.000
_cell.length_c   1.000
_cell.angle_alpha   90.00
_cell.angle_beta   90.00
_cell.angle_gamma   90.00
#
_symmetry.space_group_name_H-M   'P 1'
#
loop_
_entity.id
_entity.type
_entity.pdbx_description
1 polymer ?
#
loop_
_entity_poly.entity_id
_entity_poly.type
_entity_poly.pdbx_seq_one_letter_code
_entity_poly.pdbx_strand_id
1 'polypeptide(L)'
;MKKIKLCLFVLILTTYSSISFGQTATKADSVEFCGKHFIAPKDCETIGNMIKCSDYVFTWTYEPVSDLPRHQKELLAQIEKPKEQNVSVLNTDLIGYLSKVDTFDSLLIIGKVNGKGVIISLFVNKAIKSTADLPEFTRQLITIK
;
A
#
# COMPACT_ATOMS: atom_id res chain seq x y z
N MET A 1 42.86 65.98 12.39
CA MET A 1 42.95 65.46 13.77
C MET A 1 42.09 64.21 13.87
N LYS A 2 42.72 63.07 14.25
CA LYS A 2 42.10 61.75 14.40
C LYS A 2 41.13 61.74 15.59
N LYS A 3 39.96 61.12 15.44
CA LYS A 3 39.20 60.57 16.58
C LYS A 3 38.81 59.13 16.27
N ILE A 4 39.50 58.23 16.95
CA ILE A 4 39.18 56.81 17.12
C ILE A 4 38.12 56.73 18.24
N LYS A 5 37.04 55.98 18.00
CA LYS A 5 36.15 55.36 19.00
C LYS A 5 35.77 54.00 18.42
N LEU A 6 36.40 52.89 18.80
CA LEU A 6 36.29 52.16 20.07
C LEU A 6 34.86 51.67 20.36
N CYS A 7 34.71 50.35 20.24
CA CYS A 7 33.73 49.47 20.87
C CYS A 7 32.24 49.77 20.68
N LEU A 8 31.56 48.92 19.90
CA LEU A 8 30.41 48.21 20.48
C LEU A 8 30.23 46.84 19.80
N PHE A 9 30.67 45.84 20.56
CA PHE A 9 30.30 44.44 20.46
C PHE A 9 28.78 44.33 20.62
N VAL A 10 28.03 44.14 19.52
CA VAL A 10 26.62 43.72 19.60
C VAL A 10 26.48 42.40 18.86
N LEU A 11 26.76 41.37 19.63
CA LEU A 11 26.39 39.99 19.45
C LEU A 11 24.86 39.90 19.39
N ILE A 12 24.25 40.03 18.20
CA ILE A 12 22.84 39.66 18.00
C ILE A 12 22.81 38.22 17.49
N LEU A 13 22.90 37.30 18.45
CA LEU A 13 22.23 36.01 18.39
C LEU A 13 20.71 36.28 18.33
N THR A 14 20.10 36.13 17.16
CA THR A 14 18.66 35.86 17.06
C THR A 14 18.41 34.84 15.96
N THR A 15 18.50 33.58 16.37
CA THR A 15 17.51 32.54 16.07
C THR A 15 17.02 32.50 14.63
N TYR A 16 17.76 31.79 13.78
CA TYR A 16 17.15 31.10 12.65
C TYR A 16 16.19 30.06 13.24
N SER A 17 14.92 30.44 13.35
CA SER A 17 13.82 29.52 13.58
C SER A 17 13.79 28.56 12.38
N SER A 18 14.45 27.42 12.51
CA SER A 18 14.24 26.28 11.62
C SER A 18 12.79 25.84 11.82
N ILE A 19 11.90 26.40 11.00
CA ILE A 19 10.52 25.92 10.88
C ILE A 19 10.65 24.56 10.18
N SER A 20 10.91 23.51 10.96
CA SER A 20 10.72 22.13 10.50
C SER A 20 9.24 21.98 10.21
N PHE A 21 8.88 22.07 8.94
CA PHE A 21 7.60 21.59 8.44
C PHE A 21 7.60 20.07 8.63
N GLY A 22 7.16 19.63 9.82
CA GLY A 22 6.68 18.27 9.99
C GLY A 22 5.47 18.14 9.09
N GLN A 23 5.67 17.65 7.87
CA GLN A 23 4.58 17.19 7.02
C GLN A 23 3.96 16.01 7.76
N THR A 24 2.98 16.29 8.62
CA THR A 24 2.07 15.26 9.11
C THR A 24 1.36 14.77 7.86
N ALA A 25 1.75 13.61 7.35
CA ALA A 25 1.13 13.02 6.17
C ALA A 25 -0.37 12.97 6.42
N THR A 26 -1.13 13.82 5.72
CA THR A 26 -2.58 13.86 5.84
C THR A 26 -3.07 12.49 5.43
N LYS A 27 -3.72 11.75 6.34
CA LYS A 27 -4.36 10.48 6.01
C LYS A 27 -5.25 10.71 4.78
N ALA A 28 -5.06 9.92 3.73
CA ALA A 28 -5.96 9.96 2.59
C ALA A 28 -7.25 9.22 2.97
N ASP A 29 -8.35 9.95 3.01
CA ASP A 29 -9.68 9.40 3.34
C ASP A 29 -10.21 8.43 2.27
N SER A 30 -9.59 8.42 1.09
CA SER A 30 -9.93 7.52 0.00
C SER A 30 -8.71 7.07 -0.81
N VAL A 31 -8.87 5.94 -1.50
CA VAL A 31 -7.89 5.37 -2.42
C VAL A 31 -8.51 5.15 -3.79
N GLU A 32 -7.72 5.33 -4.85
CA GLU A 32 -8.11 4.94 -6.21
C GLU A 32 -7.62 3.52 -6.52
N PHE A 33 -8.55 2.61 -6.77
CA PHE A 33 -8.26 1.24 -7.20
C PHE A 33 -9.01 0.91 -8.49
N CYS A 34 -8.26 0.57 -9.55
CA CYS A 34 -8.75 0.26 -10.89
C CYS A 34 -9.76 1.28 -11.45
N GLY A 35 -9.50 2.58 -11.22
CA GLY A 35 -10.34 3.68 -11.70
C GLY A 35 -11.58 3.97 -10.85
N LYS A 36 -11.70 3.36 -9.67
CA LYS A 36 -12.79 3.60 -8.72
C LYS A 36 -12.22 4.13 -7.40
N HIS A 37 -12.98 5.00 -6.73
CA HIS A 37 -12.62 5.53 -5.42
C HIS A 37 -13.26 4.69 -4.32
N PHE A 38 -12.47 4.35 -3.30
CA PHE A 38 -12.91 3.62 -2.13
C PHE A 38 -12.53 4.37 -0.88
N ILE A 39 -13.41 4.37 0.13
CA ILE A 39 -13.14 4.98 1.42
C ILE A 39 -12.13 4.08 2.14
N ALA A 40 -11.02 4.66 2.59
CA ALA A 40 -10.04 3.95 3.39
C ALA A 40 -10.65 3.61 4.77
N PRO A 41 -10.36 2.44 5.34
CA PRO A 41 -10.91 2.10 6.65
C PRO A 41 -10.41 3.04 7.73
N LYS A 42 -11.27 3.26 8.73
CA LYS A 42 -10.88 4.00 9.93
C LYS A 42 -9.69 3.29 10.60
N ASP A 43 -8.83 4.09 11.21
CA ASP A 43 -7.65 3.62 11.96
C ASP A 43 -6.57 2.92 11.14
N CYS A 44 -6.69 2.87 9.81
CA CYS A 44 -5.61 2.44 8.93
C CYS A 44 -4.76 3.62 8.43
N GLU A 45 -3.57 3.30 7.96
CA GLU A 45 -2.67 4.20 7.26
C GLU A 45 -2.76 3.95 5.76
N THR A 46 -2.94 5.01 4.98
CA THR A 46 -2.95 4.96 3.52
C THR A 46 -1.69 5.64 2.99
N ILE A 47 -0.85 4.90 2.27
CA ILE A 47 0.41 5.39 1.72
C ILE A 47 0.50 4.98 0.24
N GLY A 48 0.09 5.88 -0.66
CA GLY A 48 0.01 5.58 -2.09
C GLY A 48 -0.94 4.40 -2.36
N ASN A 49 -0.42 3.34 -2.99
CA ASN A 49 -1.18 2.11 -3.28
C ASN A 49 -1.08 1.05 -2.17
N MET A 50 -1.05 1.49 -0.92
CA MET A 50 -0.97 0.64 0.26
C MET A 50 -1.98 1.10 1.31
N ILE A 51 -2.71 0.14 1.88
CA ILE A 51 -3.49 0.30 3.11
C ILE A 51 -2.88 -0.63 4.15
N LYS A 52 -2.41 -0.04 5.24
CA LYS A 52 -1.82 -0.75 6.36
C LYS A 52 -2.70 -0.58 7.60
N CYS A 53 -3.13 -1.70 8.16
CA CYS A 53 -3.92 -1.76 9.38
C CYS A 53 -3.18 -2.62 10.41
N SER A 54 -3.72 -2.73 11.63
CA SER A 54 -3.10 -3.53 12.69
C SER A 54 -3.00 -5.03 12.38
N ASP A 55 -3.94 -5.54 11.58
CA ASP A 55 -4.17 -6.97 11.35
C ASP A 55 -3.97 -7.39 9.88
N TYR A 56 -3.83 -6.44 8.97
CA TYR A 56 -3.55 -6.73 7.57
C TYR A 56 -2.81 -5.60 6.84
N VAL A 57 -2.18 -5.97 5.73
CA VAL A 57 -1.60 -5.04 4.75
C VAL A 57 -2.15 -5.39 3.37
N PHE A 58 -2.72 -4.40 2.70
CA PHE A 58 -3.23 -4.52 1.34
C PHE A 58 -2.44 -3.57 0.42
N THR A 59 -1.80 -4.11 -0.61
CA THR A 59 -1.07 -3.32 -1.60
C THR A 59 -1.53 -3.65 -3.01
N TRP A 60 -1.37 -2.69 -3.91
CA TRP A 60 -1.50 -2.94 -5.34
C TRP A 60 -0.48 -2.16 -6.14
N THR A 61 -0.12 -2.70 -7.30
CA THR A 61 0.73 -2.03 -8.29
C THR A 61 0.09 -2.18 -9.65
N TYR A 62 0.15 -1.13 -10.46
CA TYR A 62 -0.28 -1.19 -11.85
C TYR A 62 0.91 -1.50 -12.75
N GLU A 63 0.68 -2.36 -13.72
CA GLU A 63 1.70 -2.75 -14.69
C GLU A 63 1.13 -2.86 -16.11
N PRO A 64 2.00 -2.72 -17.13
CA PRO A 64 1.63 -3.05 -18.50
C PRO A 64 1.13 -4.50 -18.58
N VAL A 65 -0.01 -4.71 -19.24
CA VAL A 65 -0.61 -6.05 -19.38
C VAL A 65 0.35 -7.03 -20.09
N SER A 66 1.21 -6.52 -20.98
CA SER A 66 2.26 -7.30 -21.66
C SER A 66 3.29 -7.91 -20.71
N ASP A 67 3.49 -7.31 -19.54
CA ASP A 67 4.58 -7.64 -18.64
C ASP A 67 4.12 -8.57 -17.51
N LEU A 68 2.80 -8.65 -17.27
CA LEU A 68 2.21 -9.51 -16.23
C LEU A 68 2.66 -10.97 -16.30
N PRO A 69 2.71 -11.66 -17.47
CA PRO A 69 3.12 -13.06 -17.50
C PRO A 69 4.55 -13.28 -17.00
N ARG A 70 5.45 -12.32 -17.27
CA ARG A 70 6.84 -12.37 -16.79
C ARG A 70 6.88 -12.18 -15.28
N HIS A 71 6.28 -11.10 -14.76
CA HIS A 71 6.29 -10.82 -13.33
C HIS A 71 5.53 -11.86 -12.51
N GLN A 72 4.47 -12.46 -13.05
CA GLN A 72 3.79 -13.59 -12.42
C GLN A 72 4.76 -14.75 -12.20
N LYS A 73 5.53 -15.12 -13.22
CA LYS A 73 6.53 -16.18 -13.07
C LYS A 73 7.59 -15.84 -12.02
N GLU A 74 8.07 -14.60 -12.01
CA GLU A 74 9.10 -14.14 -11.07
C GLU A 74 8.60 -14.06 -9.62
N LEU A 75 7.36 -13.61 -9.40
CA LEU A 75 6.75 -13.53 -8.07
C LEU A 75 6.39 -14.92 -7.54
N LEU A 76 5.82 -15.79 -8.38
CA LEU A 76 5.49 -17.16 -7.97
C LEU A 76 6.73 -17.99 -7.65
N ALA A 77 7.87 -17.71 -8.29
CA ALA A 77 9.13 -18.36 -7.97
C ALA A 77 9.66 -18.00 -6.55
N GLN A 78 9.19 -16.89 -5.97
CA GLN A 78 9.57 -16.43 -4.64
C GLN A 78 8.60 -16.90 -3.55
N ILE A 79 7.47 -17.50 -3.92
CA ILE A 79 6.46 -17.96 -2.98
C ILE A 79 6.67 -19.44 -2.71
N GLU A 80 6.83 -19.80 -1.44
CA GLU A 80 6.86 -21.20 -1.04
C GLU A 80 5.45 -21.80 -1.15
N LYS A 81 5.30 -22.87 -1.95
CA LYS A 81 4.06 -23.67 -2.07
C LYS A 81 2.80 -22.82 -2.33
N PRO A 82 2.76 -22.03 -3.43
CA PRO A 82 1.57 -21.27 -3.77
C PRO A 82 0.41 -22.23 -4.06
N LYS A 83 -0.74 -21.97 -3.44
CA LYS A 83 -1.99 -22.69 -3.72
C LYS A 83 -2.89 -21.78 -4.56
N GLU A 84 -3.23 -22.23 -5.76
CA GLU A 84 -4.18 -21.52 -6.62
C GLU A 84 -5.56 -21.43 -5.95
N GLN A 85 -6.19 -20.26 -6.12
CA GLN A 85 -7.50 -19.94 -5.61
C GLN A 85 -8.24 -19.10 -6.64
N ASN A 86 -9.44 -19.55 -7.04
CA ASN A 86 -10.31 -18.73 -7.87
C ASN A 86 -10.79 -17.53 -7.06
N VAL A 87 -10.64 -16.34 -7.63
CA VAL A 87 -11.07 -15.09 -7.02
C VAL A 87 -11.80 -14.22 -8.04
N SER A 88 -12.54 -13.25 -7.56
CA SER A 88 -13.10 -12.18 -8.39
C SER A 88 -12.67 -10.84 -7.83
N VAL A 89 -12.09 -9.98 -8.66
CA VAL A 89 -11.67 -8.62 -8.31
C VAL A 89 -12.54 -7.63 -9.07
N LEU A 90 -13.36 -6.85 -8.36
CA LEU A 90 -14.34 -5.94 -8.97
C LEU A 90 -15.19 -6.61 -10.06
N ASN A 91 -15.67 -7.83 -9.80
CA ASN A 91 -16.43 -8.69 -10.73
C ASN A 91 -15.64 -9.22 -11.93
N THR A 92 -14.30 -9.16 -11.91
CA THR A 92 -13.45 -9.81 -12.90
C THR A 92 -12.83 -11.06 -12.30
N ASP A 93 -13.09 -12.20 -12.93
CA ASP A 93 -12.56 -13.49 -12.46
C ASP A 93 -11.08 -13.63 -12.78
N LEU A 94 -10.30 -13.99 -11.76
CA LEU A 94 -8.85 -14.10 -11.81
C LEU A 94 -8.38 -15.31 -10.99
N ILE A 95 -7.11 -15.66 -11.16
CA ILE A 95 -6.42 -16.62 -10.30
C ILE A 95 -5.64 -15.84 -9.24
N GLY A 96 -5.93 -16.14 -7.99
CA GLY A 96 -5.13 -15.76 -6.84
C GLY A 96 -4.26 -16.92 -6.36
N TYR A 97 -3.25 -16.60 -5.58
CA TYR A 97 -2.29 -17.55 -5.01
C TYR A 97 -2.25 -17.34 -3.51
N LEU A 98 -2.75 -18.32 -2.77
CA LEU A 98 -2.66 -18.38 -1.32
C LEU A 98 -1.31 -18.97 -0.91
N SER A 99 -0.67 -18.37 0.08
CA SER A 99 0.55 -18.91 0.69
C SER A 99 0.69 -18.43 2.13
N LYS A 100 1.70 -18.92 2.83
CA LYS A 100 2.07 -18.42 4.16
C LYS A 100 3.39 -17.69 4.10
N VAL A 101 3.44 -16.52 4.74
CA VAL A 101 4.67 -15.75 4.96
C VAL A 101 4.77 -15.52 6.46
N ASP A 102 5.71 -16.21 7.10
CA ASP A 102 5.85 -16.28 8.56
C ASP A 102 4.52 -16.66 9.25
N THR A 103 3.96 -15.75 10.06
CA THR A 103 2.69 -15.93 10.78
C THR A 103 1.48 -15.36 10.03
N PHE A 104 1.68 -14.85 8.82
CA PHE A 104 0.63 -14.24 8.01
C PHE A 104 0.20 -15.17 6.88
N ASP A 105 -1.10 -15.28 6.66
CA ASP A 105 -1.62 -15.81 5.41
C ASP A 105 -1.54 -14.69 4.37
N SER A 106 -1.13 -15.05 3.15
CA SER A 106 -1.01 -14.11 2.05
C SER A 106 -1.85 -14.54 0.85
N LEU A 107 -2.40 -13.57 0.14
CA LEU A 107 -3.10 -13.72 -1.12
C LEU A 107 -2.46 -12.78 -2.15
N LEU A 108 -1.81 -13.37 -3.15
CA LEU A 108 -1.29 -12.67 -4.31
C LEU A 108 -2.26 -12.84 -5.47
N ILE A 109 -2.72 -11.75 -6.09
CA ILE A 109 -3.57 -11.79 -7.28
C ILE A 109 -2.87 -11.02 -8.39
N ILE A 110 -2.74 -11.65 -9.56
CA ILE A 110 -2.12 -11.03 -10.72
C ILE A 110 -3.08 -11.16 -11.89
N GLY A 111 -3.37 -10.05 -12.55
CA GLY A 111 -4.25 -10.10 -13.70
C GLY A 111 -4.63 -8.74 -14.27
N LYS A 112 -5.68 -8.76 -15.09
CA LYS A 112 -6.21 -7.56 -15.74
C LYS A 112 -7.58 -7.23 -15.16
N VAL A 113 -7.74 -6.03 -14.61
CA VAL A 113 -9.01 -5.53 -14.07
C VAL A 113 -9.32 -4.19 -14.74
N ASN A 114 -10.52 -4.06 -15.32
CA ASN A 114 -10.94 -2.85 -16.05
C ASN A 114 -9.92 -2.34 -17.08
N GLY A 115 -9.26 -3.24 -17.81
CA GLY A 115 -8.26 -2.85 -18.81
C GLY A 115 -6.84 -2.64 -18.27
N LYS A 116 -6.65 -2.48 -16.95
CA LYS A 116 -5.36 -2.23 -16.31
C LYS A 116 -4.73 -3.55 -15.83
N GLY A 117 -3.43 -3.73 -16.05
CA GLY A 117 -2.69 -4.80 -15.39
C GLY A 117 -2.48 -4.44 -13.93
N VAL A 118 -2.77 -5.38 -13.03
CA VAL A 118 -2.69 -5.16 -11.59
C VAL A 118 -2.08 -6.37 -10.90
N ILE A 119 -1.20 -6.07 -9.95
CA ILE A 119 -0.67 -7.02 -8.98
C ILE A 119 -1.20 -6.57 -7.62
N ILE A 120 -1.87 -7.46 -6.91
CA ILE A 120 -2.47 -7.20 -5.61
C ILE A 120 -1.84 -8.15 -4.60
N SER A 121 -1.35 -7.62 -3.49
CA SER A 121 -0.87 -8.43 -2.38
C SER A 121 -1.66 -8.10 -1.12
N LEU A 122 -2.19 -9.14 -0.48
CA LEU A 122 -2.87 -9.04 0.80
C LEU A 122 -2.17 -9.95 1.79
N PHE A 123 -1.74 -9.40 2.93
CA PHE A 123 -1.22 -10.14 4.07
C PHE A 123 -2.19 -9.98 5.23
N VAL A 124 -2.62 -11.07 5.86
CA VAL A 124 -3.58 -11.06 6.95
C VAL A 124 -3.04 -11.91 8.09
N ASN A 125 -3.19 -11.45 9.33
CA ASN A 125 -2.76 -12.17 10.53
C ASN A 125 -3.69 -13.34 10.93
N LYS A 126 -4.63 -13.72 10.07
CA LYS A 126 -5.58 -14.82 10.25
C LYS A 126 -5.73 -15.61 8.96
N ALA A 127 -6.19 -16.85 9.09
CA ALA A 127 -6.28 -17.77 7.97
C ALA A 127 -7.31 -17.33 6.91
N ILE A 128 -6.95 -17.40 5.62
CA ILE A 128 -7.84 -17.04 4.51
C ILE A 128 -8.43 -18.31 3.89
N LYS A 129 -9.72 -18.58 4.14
CA LYS A 129 -10.41 -19.75 3.57
C LYS A 129 -11.57 -19.36 2.64
N SER A 130 -12.16 -18.20 2.89
CA SER A 130 -13.36 -17.72 2.22
C SER A 130 -13.39 -16.19 2.20
N THR A 131 -14.32 -15.61 1.43
CA THR A 131 -14.54 -14.16 1.41
C THR A 131 -14.82 -13.59 2.80
N ALA A 132 -15.49 -14.34 3.69
CA ALA A 132 -15.78 -13.88 5.04
C ALA A 132 -14.53 -13.68 5.90
N ASP A 133 -13.43 -14.37 5.56
CA ASP A 133 -12.16 -14.25 6.28
C ASP A 133 -11.36 -13.01 5.85
N LEU A 134 -11.72 -12.37 4.73
CA LEU A 134 -11.03 -11.18 4.27
C LEU A 134 -11.38 -9.94 5.14
N PRO A 135 -10.44 -9.00 5.35
CA PRO A 135 -10.75 -7.69 5.93
C PRO A 135 -11.95 -6.99 5.26
N GLU A 136 -12.68 -6.15 6.01
CA GLU A 136 -13.88 -5.48 5.48
C GLU A 136 -13.63 -4.69 4.20
N PHE A 137 -12.53 -3.95 4.14
CA PHE A 137 -12.13 -3.22 2.95
C PHE A 137 -11.92 -4.14 1.75
N THR A 138 -11.17 -5.22 1.94
CA THR A 138 -10.78 -6.11 0.85
C THR A 138 -11.99 -6.92 0.36
N ARG A 139 -13.00 -7.20 1.19
CA ARG A 139 -14.27 -7.82 0.78
C ARG A 139 -15.08 -6.98 -0.21
N GLN A 140 -14.89 -5.67 -0.22
CA GLN A 140 -15.53 -4.78 -1.21
C GLN A 140 -14.88 -4.91 -2.60
N LEU A 141 -13.65 -5.40 -2.64
CA LEU A 141 -12.83 -5.49 -3.84
C LEU A 141 -12.71 -6.92 -4.36
N ILE A 142 -12.57 -7.89 -3.45
CA ILE A 142 -12.16 -9.27 -3.71
C ILE A 142 -13.19 -10.23 -3.11
N THR A 143 -13.59 -11.21 -3.93
CA THR A 143 -14.39 -12.36 -3.52
C THR A 143 -13.60 -13.64 -3.79
N ILE A 144 -13.55 -14.56 -2.82
CA ILE A 144 -13.02 -15.91 -2.98
C ILE A 144 -14.15 -16.83 -3.45
N LYS A 145 -13.90 -17.64 -4.48
CA LYS A 145 -14.86 -18.60 -5.06
C LYS A 145 -14.62 -20.03 -4.60
#